data_AF-A0A2D9PNF9-F1
#
_entry.id   AF-A0A2D9PNF9-F1
#
_cell.length_a   1.000
_cell.length_b   1.000
_cell.length_c   1.000
_cell.angle_alpha   90.00
_cell.angle_beta   90.00
_cell.angle_gamma   90.00
#
_symmetry.space_group_name_H-M   'P 1'
#
loop_
_entity.id
_entity.type
_entity.pdbx_description
1 polymer ?
#
loop_
_entity_poly.entity_id
_entity_poly.type
_entity_poly.pdbx_seq_one_letter_code
_entity_poly.pdbx_strand_id
1 'polypeptide(L)'
;MNSYARYSSLFLLLMLAGCQIGPDGKFSWTKKDNPVSSDTTIAGDKGENTASPANDSALEKLTSDNESLHAELAKARQQFRVTASEVDLIKQQLKEANDKLANNAGIDLSADNAPSANTLEAVSIEGIVVGRDKNTIRIELPRSQLFNANTVIISNDGKTMLDRIAAAIKQQYPNQQIMLEAHAASGLTP
;
A
#
# COMPACT_ATOMS: atom_id res chain seq x y z
N MET A 1 50.57 -24.27 22.98
CA MET A 1 49.12 -24.05 22.78
C MET A 1 48.97 -22.88 21.82
N ASN A 2 48.85 -23.07 20.50
CA ASN A 2 47.71 -23.61 19.72
C ASN A 2 46.42 -22.82 20.01
N SER A 3 45.66 -22.25 19.06
CA SER A 3 45.75 -22.17 17.60
C SER A 3 44.75 -21.11 17.14
N TYR A 4 45.20 -19.94 16.69
CA TYR A 4 44.38 -18.99 15.92
C TYR A 4 44.53 -19.29 14.43
N ALA A 5 43.91 -20.36 13.96
CA ALA A 5 44.06 -20.77 12.57
C ALA A 5 42.92 -21.63 12.05
N ARG A 6 41.64 -21.34 12.32
CA ARG A 6 40.53 -22.17 11.79
C ARG A 6 39.20 -21.47 11.47
N TYR A 7 39.16 -20.23 10.99
CA TYR A 7 37.88 -19.70 10.44
C TYR A 7 38.01 -18.83 9.17
N SER A 8 39.16 -18.86 8.50
CA SER A 8 39.40 -18.09 7.26
C SER A 8 39.28 -18.92 5.96
N SER A 9 38.70 -20.13 5.98
CA SER A 9 38.70 -20.99 4.78
C SER A 9 37.46 -21.88 4.67
N LEU A 10 36.25 -21.33 4.89
CA LEU A 10 35.01 -22.08 4.66
C LEU A 10 33.90 -21.23 4.05
N PHE A 11 34.26 -20.34 3.13
CA PHE A 11 33.32 -19.70 2.21
C PHE A 11 33.79 -19.80 0.76
N LEU A 12 34.46 -20.91 0.43
CA LEU A 12 34.92 -21.22 -0.92
C LEU A 12 34.88 -22.73 -1.18
N LEU A 13 33.72 -23.39 -1.02
CA LEU A 13 33.40 -24.64 -1.72
C LEU A 13 31.94 -25.10 -1.49
N LEU A 14 30.94 -24.51 -2.15
CA LEU A 14 29.67 -25.23 -2.39
C LEU A 14 28.96 -24.76 -3.67
N MET A 15 29.74 -24.67 -4.75
CA MET A 15 29.24 -24.86 -6.12
C MET A 15 29.39 -26.34 -6.43
N LEU A 16 28.27 -27.10 -6.46
CA LEU A 16 28.06 -28.39 -7.16
C LEU A 16 26.97 -29.22 -6.44
N ALA A 17 25.71 -29.04 -6.85
CA ALA A 17 24.69 -30.09 -6.81
C ALA A 17 23.56 -29.70 -7.79
N GLY A 18 23.58 -30.31 -8.97
CA GLY A 18 22.41 -30.36 -9.86
C GLY A 18 21.55 -31.60 -9.55
N CYS A 19 20.26 -31.50 -9.89
CA CYS A 19 19.30 -32.56 -10.26
C CYS A 19 18.07 -31.81 -10.85
N GLN A 20 17.86 -31.77 -12.18
CA GLN A 20 17.02 -32.68 -13.01
C GLN A 20 15.59 -32.87 -12.47
N ILE A 21 14.56 -32.33 -13.16
CA ILE A 21 13.65 -33.05 -14.11
C ILE A 21 12.88 -34.17 -13.39
N GLY A 22 11.55 -34.27 -13.26
CA GLY A 22 10.29 -33.61 -13.70
C GLY A 22 9.16 -34.56 -13.21
N PRO A 23 7.84 -34.23 -13.25
CA PRO A 23 6.97 -35.05 -14.13
C PRO A 23 5.61 -34.41 -14.51
N ASP A 24 5.58 -33.40 -15.40
CA ASP A 24 4.38 -32.98 -16.19
C ASP A 24 4.58 -31.54 -16.72
N GLY A 25 5.36 -31.34 -17.78
CA GLY A 25 4.76 -31.47 -19.08
C GLY A 25 4.25 -30.13 -19.62
N LYS A 26 5.16 -29.45 -20.34
CA LYS A 26 4.93 -28.58 -21.51
C LYS A 26 4.24 -27.21 -21.29
N PHE A 27 5.06 -26.15 -21.28
CA PHE A 27 4.72 -24.88 -21.91
C PHE A 27 5.91 -24.41 -22.78
N SER A 28 5.71 -24.34 -24.10
CA SER A 28 6.64 -23.71 -25.03
C SER A 28 5.89 -22.71 -25.91
N TRP A 29 6.09 -21.41 -25.69
CA TRP A 29 5.76 -20.39 -26.68
C TRP A 29 6.93 -20.23 -27.65
N THR A 30 7.02 -21.15 -28.61
CA THR A 30 7.68 -20.85 -29.88
C THR A 30 6.75 -21.24 -31.00
N LYS A 31 5.89 -20.31 -31.42
CA LYS A 31 5.31 -20.36 -32.75
C LYS A 31 5.57 -19.02 -33.41
N LYS A 32 6.42 -19.09 -34.43
CA LYS A 32 6.81 -17.99 -35.31
C LYS A 32 5.60 -17.74 -36.22
N ASP A 33 5.02 -16.56 -36.13
CA ASP A 33 3.94 -16.15 -37.02
C ASP A 33 4.50 -16.03 -38.44
N ASN A 34 3.96 -16.84 -39.36
CA ASN A 34 4.07 -16.61 -40.79
C ASN A 34 2.79 -15.89 -41.24
N PRO A 35 2.87 -14.89 -42.14
CA PRO A 35 1.74 -14.04 -42.48
C PRO A 35 0.67 -14.82 -43.24
N VAL A 36 -0.57 -14.71 -42.78
CA VAL A 36 -1.76 -15.13 -43.52
C VAL A 36 -1.90 -14.22 -44.75
N SER A 37 -1.58 -14.75 -45.93
CA SER A 37 -2.04 -14.20 -47.20
C SER A 37 -3.57 -14.28 -47.22
N SER A 38 -4.19 -13.12 -47.36
CA SER A 38 -5.62 -12.95 -47.57
C SER A 38 -5.92 -13.32 -49.01
N ASP A 39 -6.69 -14.39 -49.22
CA ASP A 39 -7.41 -14.55 -50.47
C ASP A 39 -8.71 -15.34 -50.26
N THR A 40 -9.71 -15.00 -51.09
CA THR A 40 -10.98 -15.70 -51.36
C THR A 40 -12.25 -15.14 -50.69
N THR A 41 -12.80 -14.14 -51.38
CA THR A 41 -14.17 -14.09 -51.96
C THR A 41 -15.36 -14.78 -51.27
N ILE A 42 -16.42 -13.98 -51.10
CA ILE A 42 -17.82 -14.37 -50.82
C ILE A 42 -18.43 -15.06 -52.05
N ALA A 43 -18.86 -16.31 -51.93
CA ALA A 43 -19.96 -16.93 -52.70
C ALA A 43 -20.44 -18.20 -51.98
N GLY A 44 -21.75 -18.31 -51.72
CA GLY A 44 -22.32 -19.44 -50.99
C GLY A 44 -22.64 -20.65 -51.89
N ASP A 45 -22.69 -21.85 -51.30
CA ASP A 45 -23.78 -22.82 -51.47
C ASP A 45 -23.64 -23.96 -50.44
N LYS A 46 -24.78 -24.56 -50.16
CA LYS A 46 -25.18 -25.61 -49.23
C LYS A 46 -24.43 -26.94 -49.47
N GLY A 47 -23.91 -27.55 -48.41
CA GLY A 47 -23.31 -28.88 -48.48
C GLY A 47 -22.87 -29.40 -47.13
N GLU A 48 -23.52 -30.47 -46.68
CA GLU A 48 -23.25 -31.25 -45.48
C GLU A 48 -21.83 -31.84 -45.44
N ASN A 49 -21.32 -31.96 -44.20
CA ASN A 49 -20.28 -32.89 -43.73
C ASN A 49 -18.82 -32.63 -44.10
N THR A 50 -18.07 -32.06 -43.15
CA THR A 50 -16.83 -32.68 -42.66
C THR A 50 -16.53 -32.16 -41.26
N ALA A 51 -16.56 -33.07 -40.27
CA ALA A 51 -16.04 -32.84 -38.94
C ALA A 51 -14.62 -32.26 -39.05
N SER A 52 -14.45 -31.03 -38.58
CA SER A 52 -13.13 -30.43 -38.39
C SER A 52 -12.77 -30.64 -36.93
N PRO A 53 -11.92 -31.63 -36.60
CA PRO A 53 -11.61 -31.97 -35.20
C PRO A 53 -10.91 -30.84 -34.44
N ALA A 54 -10.55 -29.74 -35.11
CA ALA A 54 -9.90 -28.59 -34.49
C ALA A 54 -10.88 -27.62 -33.80
N ASN A 55 -12.12 -27.51 -34.26
CA ASN A 55 -13.08 -26.53 -33.72
C ASN A 55 -13.75 -27.02 -32.43
N ASP A 56 -14.06 -28.30 -32.36
CA ASP A 56 -14.65 -28.92 -31.17
C ASP A 56 -13.66 -28.95 -30.00
N SER A 57 -12.38 -29.27 -30.25
CA SER A 57 -11.33 -29.24 -29.23
C SER A 57 -11.03 -27.82 -28.71
N ALA A 58 -11.14 -26.80 -29.56
CA ALA A 58 -10.99 -25.40 -29.14
C ALA A 58 -12.17 -24.94 -28.28
N LEU A 59 -13.39 -25.34 -28.63
CA LEU A 59 -14.60 -25.02 -27.88
C LEU A 59 -14.64 -25.74 -26.53
N GLU A 60 -14.22 -27.01 -26.49
CA GLU A 60 -14.05 -27.79 -25.27
C GLU A 60 -12.99 -27.19 -24.34
N LYS A 61 -11.85 -26.76 -24.91
CA LYS A 61 -10.81 -26.05 -24.15
C LYS A 61 -11.33 -24.74 -23.57
N LEU A 62 -12.03 -23.92 -24.35
CA LEU A 62 -12.59 -22.65 -23.87
C LEU A 62 -13.66 -22.88 -22.80
N THR A 63 -14.46 -23.93 -22.92
CA THR A 63 -15.48 -24.30 -21.93
C THR A 63 -14.82 -24.72 -20.62
N SER A 64 -13.78 -25.56 -20.68
CA SER A 64 -12.99 -25.97 -19.52
C SER A 64 -12.25 -24.80 -18.88
N ASP A 65 -11.66 -23.92 -19.68
CA ASP A 65 -10.97 -22.71 -19.21
C ASP A 65 -11.98 -21.77 -18.52
N ASN A 66 -13.19 -21.58 -19.08
CA ASN A 66 -14.23 -20.74 -18.49
C ASN A 66 -14.73 -21.30 -17.16
N GLU A 67 -14.96 -22.61 -17.09
CA GLU A 67 -15.35 -23.31 -15.86
C GLU A 67 -14.27 -23.17 -14.77
N SER A 68 -12.99 -23.36 -15.12
CA SER A 68 -11.88 -23.23 -14.18
C SER A 68 -11.71 -21.79 -13.67
N LEU A 69 -11.84 -20.79 -14.55
CA LEU A 69 -11.84 -19.38 -14.16
C LEU A 69 -13.00 -19.04 -13.21
N HIS A 70 -14.18 -19.59 -13.46
CA HIS A 70 -15.33 -19.42 -12.56
C HIS A 70 -15.11 -20.08 -11.20
N ALA A 71 -14.50 -21.25 -11.17
CA ALA A 71 -14.14 -21.94 -9.93
C ALA A 71 -13.09 -21.14 -9.14
N GLU A 72 -12.07 -20.59 -9.80
CA GLU A 72 -11.04 -19.77 -9.18
C GLU A 72 -11.62 -18.47 -8.61
N LEU A 73 -12.49 -17.79 -9.36
CA LEU A 73 -13.15 -16.58 -8.92
C LEU A 73 -14.13 -16.84 -7.77
N ALA A 74 -14.84 -17.97 -7.77
CA ALA A 74 -15.67 -18.39 -6.65
C ALA A 74 -14.82 -18.64 -5.39
N LYS A 75 -13.67 -19.31 -5.54
CA LYS A 75 -12.71 -19.55 -4.46
C LYS A 75 -12.13 -18.24 -3.90
N ALA A 76 -11.72 -17.31 -4.76
CA ALA A 76 -11.22 -16.01 -4.35
C ALA A 76 -12.28 -15.23 -3.57
N ARG A 77 -13.53 -15.20 -4.04
CA ARG A 77 -14.65 -14.56 -3.32
C ARG A 77 -14.91 -15.20 -1.96
N GLN A 78 -14.83 -16.52 -1.85
CA GLN A 78 -14.96 -17.21 -0.56
C GLN A 78 -13.84 -16.82 0.40
N GLN A 79 -12.59 -16.79 -0.07
CA GLN A 79 -11.45 -16.35 0.73
C GLN A 79 -11.62 -14.92 1.25
N PHE A 80 -12.05 -13.98 0.39
CA PHE A 80 -12.32 -12.61 0.82
C PHE A 80 -13.38 -12.50 1.91
N ARG A 81 -14.44 -13.32 1.83
CA ARG A 81 -15.50 -13.33 2.87
C ARG A 81 -14.98 -13.84 4.20
N VAL A 82 -14.15 -14.89 4.19
CA VAL A 82 -13.54 -15.44 5.41
C VAL A 82 -12.59 -14.42 6.03
N THR A 83 -11.68 -13.84 5.24
CA THR A 83 -10.74 -12.83 5.74
C THR A 83 -11.45 -11.60 6.29
N ALA A 84 -12.54 -11.14 5.65
CA ALA A 84 -13.34 -10.04 6.18
C ALA A 84 -13.96 -10.40 7.55
N SER A 85 -14.51 -11.61 7.69
CA SER A 85 -15.06 -12.07 8.98
C SER A 85 -14.01 -12.23 10.07
N GLU A 86 -12.80 -12.66 9.74
CA GLU A 86 -11.68 -12.75 10.68
C GLU A 86 -11.24 -11.36 11.15
N VAL A 87 -11.16 -10.38 10.25
CA VAL A 87 -10.82 -8.99 10.59
C VAL A 87 -11.86 -8.39 11.52
N ASP A 88 -13.15 -8.60 11.25
CA ASP A 88 -14.22 -8.10 12.11
C ASP A 88 -14.19 -8.74 13.50
N LEU A 89 -13.90 -10.04 13.57
CA LEU A 89 -13.72 -10.74 14.84
C LEU A 89 -12.53 -10.20 15.63
N ILE A 90 -11.38 -9.98 14.96
CA ILE A 90 -10.19 -9.42 15.61
C ILE A 90 -10.47 -8.01 16.13
N LYS A 91 -11.15 -7.16 15.34
CA LYS A 91 -11.57 -5.82 15.80
C LYS A 91 -12.48 -5.89 17.02
N GLN A 92 -13.42 -6.83 17.03
CA GLN A 92 -14.32 -7.03 18.17
C GLN A 92 -13.55 -7.51 19.41
N GLN A 93 -12.62 -8.45 19.27
CA GLN A 93 -11.79 -8.93 20.36
C GLN A 93 -10.88 -7.83 20.92
N LEU A 94 -10.30 -6.99 20.06
CA LEU A 94 -9.51 -5.83 20.49
C LEU A 94 -10.36 -4.82 21.26
N LYS A 95 -11.58 -4.55 20.78
CA LYS A 95 -12.53 -3.69 21.49
C LYS A 95 -12.89 -4.27 22.86
N GLU A 96 -13.23 -5.55 22.93
CA GLU A 96 -13.59 -6.21 24.19
C GLU A 96 -12.41 -6.25 25.18
N ALA A 97 -11.19 -6.51 24.69
CA ALA A 97 -9.98 -6.47 25.51
C ALA A 97 -9.70 -5.06 26.04
N ASN A 98 -9.89 -4.03 25.20
CA ASN A 98 -9.79 -2.63 25.61
C ASN A 98 -10.85 -2.27 26.66
N ASP A 99 -12.11 -2.67 26.45
CA ASP A 99 -13.21 -2.43 27.39
C ASP A 99 -12.94 -3.15 28.73
N LYS A 100 -12.41 -4.38 28.71
CA LYS A 100 -12.01 -5.10 29.93
C LYS A 100 -10.86 -4.43 30.66
N LEU A 101 -9.90 -3.84 29.94
CA LEU A 101 -8.79 -3.09 30.54
C LEU A 101 -9.29 -1.76 31.13
N ALA A 102 -10.17 -1.05 30.43
CA ALA A 102 -10.84 0.15 30.91
C ALA A 102 -11.59 -0.11 32.22
N ASN A 103 -12.41 -1.17 32.24
CA ASN A 103 -13.21 -1.54 33.40
C ASN A 103 -12.35 -2.05 34.57
N ASN A 104 -11.28 -2.82 34.33
CA ASN A 104 -10.38 -3.29 35.40
C ASN A 104 -9.44 -2.22 35.94
N ALA A 105 -9.05 -1.24 35.12
CA ALA A 105 -8.19 -0.16 35.57
C ALA A 105 -8.94 0.88 36.42
N GLY A 106 -10.29 0.84 36.46
CA GLY A 106 -11.09 1.90 37.09
C GLY A 106 -10.87 3.27 36.44
N ILE A 107 -10.26 3.29 35.25
CA ILE A 107 -10.03 4.47 34.44
C ILE A 107 -11.17 4.50 33.44
N ASP A 108 -12.14 5.36 33.71
CA ASP A 108 -13.13 5.76 32.73
C ASP A 108 -12.40 6.37 31.51
N LEU A 109 -12.16 5.56 30.49
CA LEU A 109 -11.64 6.02 29.19
C LEU A 109 -12.68 6.87 28.42
N SER A 110 -13.89 7.06 28.96
CA SER A 110 -14.84 8.10 28.49
C SER A 110 -14.42 9.51 28.93
N ALA A 111 -13.39 9.65 29.78
CA ALA A 111 -12.82 10.92 30.20
C ALA A 111 -11.95 11.60 29.13
N ASP A 112 -11.77 11.03 27.93
CA ASP A 112 -11.03 11.68 26.84
C ASP A 112 -11.80 12.88 26.23
N ASN A 113 -13.06 13.09 26.65
CA ASN A 113 -13.85 14.29 26.34
C ASN A 113 -14.16 15.16 27.56
N ALA A 114 -13.52 14.93 28.71
CA ALA A 114 -13.55 15.94 29.76
C ALA A 114 -12.78 17.16 29.23
N PRO A 115 -13.38 18.37 29.17
CA PRO A 115 -12.64 19.55 28.80
C PRO A 115 -11.64 19.81 29.92
N SER A 116 -10.42 19.28 29.74
CA SER A 116 -9.30 19.66 30.56
C SER A 116 -9.23 21.18 30.46
N ALA A 117 -9.28 21.88 31.59
CA ALA A 117 -9.39 23.34 31.65
C ALA A 117 -8.19 24.10 31.02
N ASN A 118 -7.27 23.39 30.35
CA ASN A 118 -6.08 23.89 29.68
C ASN A 118 -5.98 23.44 28.20
N THR A 119 -7.07 22.89 27.65
CA THR A 119 -7.18 22.43 26.27
C THR A 119 -7.11 23.62 25.30
N LEU A 120 -5.96 23.82 24.63
CA LEU A 120 -5.77 24.85 23.59
C LEU A 120 -6.68 24.63 22.39
N GLU A 121 -7.56 25.57 22.06
CA GLU A 121 -8.42 25.46 20.86
C GLU A 121 -7.59 25.49 19.57
N ALA A 122 -7.91 24.61 18.61
CA ALA A 122 -7.23 24.56 17.32
C ALA A 122 -7.72 25.69 16.41
N VAL A 123 -6.83 26.57 15.96
CA VAL A 123 -7.16 27.65 15.02
C VAL A 123 -7.15 27.14 13.58
N SER A 124 -8.15 27.52 12.79
CA SER A 124 -8.12 27.31 11.35
C SER A 124 -7.33 28.43 10.70
N ILE A 125 -6.22 28.08 10.03
CA ILE A 125 -5.43 29.02 9.23
C ILE A 125 -5.54 28.58 7.78
N GLU A 126 -5.92 29.50 6.90
CA GLU A 126 -6.17 29.20 5.49
C GLU A 126 -4.93 28.58 4.81
N GLY A 127 -5.13 27.42 4.18
CA GLY A 127 -4.09 26.69 3.45
C GLY A 127 -3.09 25.93 4.33
N ILE A 128 -3.35 25.80 5.62
CA ILE A 128 -2.43 25.20 6.59
C ILE A 128 -3.11 24.08 7.35
N VAL A 129 -2.42 22.95 7.45
CA VAL A 129 -2.89 21.82 8.27
C VAL A 129 -2.51 22.10 9.72
N VAL A 130 -3.53 22.27 10.57
CA VAL A 130 -3.37 22.48 12.00
C VAL A 130 -3.86 21.23 12.72
N GLY A 131 -2.92 20.51 13.32
CA GLY A 131 -3.17 19.35 14.15
C GLY A 131 -3.22 19.74 15.63
N ARG A 132 -4.05 19.03 16.38
CA ARG A 132 -4.06 19.10 17.85
C ARG A 132 -3.49 17.81 18.41
N ASP A 133 -2.48 17.93 19.26
CA ASP A 133 -1.94 16.83 20.05
C ASP A 133 -2.01 17.18 21.53
N LYS A 134 -3.08 16.73 22.20
CA LYS A 134 -3.35 16.96 23.62
C LYS A 134 -3.28 18.45 24.00
N ASN A 135 -2.11 18.89 24.49
CA ASN A 135 -1.83 20.24 24.95
C ASN A 135 -0.89 21.03 24.01
N THR A 136 -0.66 20.53 22.80
CA THR A 136 0.19 21.13 21.78
C THR A 136 -0.61 21.34 20.51
N ILE A 137 -0.50 22.54 19.92
CA ILE A 137 -0.99 22.80 18.57
C ILE A 137 0.19 22.62 17.62
N ARG A 138 0.08 21.66 16.70
CA ARG A 138 1.09 21.37 15.68
C ARG A 138 0.65 22.00 14.37
N ILE A 139 1.42 22.96 13.89
CA ILE A 139 1.21 23.61 12.59
C ILE A 139 2.23 23.02 11.62
N GLU A 140 1.77 22.27 10.62
CA GLU A 140 2.67 21.64 9.65
C GLU A 140 2.79 22.51 8.39
N LEU A 141 4.03 22.80 8.01
CA LEU A 141 4.35 23.66 6.88
C LEU A 141 5.14 22.88 5.81
N PRO A 142 4.58 22.67 4.61
CA PRO A 142 5.30 21.99 3.54
C PRO A 142 6.50 22.82 3.06
N ARG A 143 7.67 22.19 2.95
CA ARG A 143 8.89 22.85 2.43
C ARG A 143 8.65 23.50 1.06
N SER A 144 7.89 22.83 0.19
CA SER A 144 7.59 23.30 -1.17
C SER A 144 6.79 24.59 -1.23
N GLN A 145 6.06 24.93 -0.16
CA GLN A 145 5.30 26.18 -0.06
C GLN A 145 6.12 27.31 0.60
N LEU A 146 7.11 26.95 1.42
CA LEU A 146 7.93 27.91 2.14
C LEU A 146 9.15 28.40 1.36
N PHE A 147 9.80 27.53 0.58
CA PHE A 147 11.09 27.82 -0.05
C PHE A 147 11.04 27.71 -1.56
N ASN A 148 11.91 28.45 -2.25
CA ASN A 148 12.15 28.23 -3.68
C ASN A 148 12.77 26.85 -3.89
N ALA A 149 12.37 26.17 -4.97
CA ALA A 149 12.82 24.83 -5.31
C ALA A 149 14.35 24.70 -5.25
N ASN A 150 14.85 23.64 -4.61
CA ASN A 150 16.27 23.34 -4.45
C ASN A 150 17.11 24.44 -3.76
N THR A 151 16.47 25.36 -3.05
CA THR A 151 17.18 26.37 -2.26
C THR A 151 16.75 26.32 -0.80
N VAL A 152 17.43 27.11 0.02
CA VAL A 152 17.03 27.47 1.39
C VAL A 152 16.49 28.91 1.45
N ILE A 153 16.17 29.51 0.30
CA ILE A 153 15.65 30.87 0.19
C ILE A 153 14.12 30.81 0.28
N ILE A 154 13.55 31.56 1.22
CA ILE A 154 12.10 31.66 1.41
C ILE A 154 11.47 32.37 0.20
N SER A 155 10.41 31.80 -0.36
CA SER A 155 9.66 32.40 -1.47
C SER A 155 8.83 33.59 -0.99
N ASN A 156 8.35 34.45 -1.91
CA ASN A 156 7.45 35.55 -1.52
C ASN A 156 6.13 35.00 -0.92
N ASP A 157 5.58 33.95 -1.51
CA ASP A 157 4.37 33.28 -1.00
C ASP A 157 4.61 32.68 0.39
N GLY A 158 5.79 32.08 0.61
CA GLY A 158 6.21 31.54 1.90
C GLY A 158 6.28 32.62 2.98
N LYS A 159 6.74 33.84 2.65
CA LYS A 159 6.71 34.99 3.58
C LYS A 159 5.27 35.37 3.95
N THR A 160 4.39 35.50 2.96
CA THR A 160 2.98 35.83 3.21
C THR A 160 2.28 34.75 4.04
N MET A 161 2.62 33.48 3.83
CA MET A 161 2.13 32.37 4.65
C MET A 161 2.62 32.49 6.10
N LEU A 162 3.90 32.76 6.32
CA LEU A 162 4.48 32.95 7.64
C LEU A 162 3.88 34.16 8.37
N ASP A 163 3.58 35.25 7.66
CA ASP A 163 2.93 36.43 8.25
C ASP A 163 1.51 36.11 8.73
N ARG A 164 0.73 35.35 7.96
CA ARG A 164 -0.61 34.89 8.38
C ARG A 164 -0.54 33.99 9.61
N ILE A 165 0.41 33.05 9.64
CA ILE A 165 0.63 32.17 10.80
C ILE A 165 1.00 33.01 12.03
N ALA A 166 1.95 33.94 11.88
CA ALA A 166 2.41 34.79 12.97
C ALA A 166 1.27 35.65 13.54
N ALA A 167 0.40 36.18 12.67
CA ALA A 167 -0.79 36.92 13.10
C ALA A 167 -1.76 36.03 13.90
N ALA A 168 -2.06 34.84 13.38
CA ALA A 168 -2.95 33.89 14.05
C ALA A 168 -2.40 33.44 15.42
N ILE A 169 -1.10 33.13 15.51
CA ILE A 169 -0.46 32.73 16.77
C ILE A 169 -0.53 33.86 17.80
N LYS A 170 -0.22 35.10 17.40
CA LYS A 170 -0.28 36.26 18.31
C LYS A 170 -1.68 36.51 18.86
N GLN A 171 -2.71 36.32 18.02
CA GLN A 171 -4.09 36.55 18.41
C GLN A 171 -4.63 35.43 19.31
N GLN A 172 -4.34 34.17 18.97
CA GLN A 172 -4.98 33.02 19.61
C GLN A 172 -4.16 32.42 20.77
N TYR A 173 -2.83 32.56 20.74
CA TYR A 173 -1.92 31.91 21.68
C TYR A 173 -0.89 32.88 22.30
N PRO A 174 -1.31 34.02 22.87
CA PRO A 174 -0.41 35.08 23.32
C PRO A 174 0.57 34.69 24.44
N ASN A 175 0.26 33.63 25.22
CA ASN A 175 1.05 33.20 26.37
C ASN A 175 1.65 31.80 26.19
N GLN A 176 1.73 31.29 24.96
CA GLN A 176 2.22 29.93 24.69
C GLN A 176 3.66 29.92 24.20
N GLN A 177 4.42 28.91 24.63
CA GLN A 177 5.76 28.67 24.13
C GLN A 177 5.71 28.10 22.71
N ILE A 178 6.60 28.58 21.84
CA ILE A 178 6.71 28.13 20.46
C ILE A 178 7.93 27.21 20.32
N MET A 179 7.74 26.01 19.78
CA MET A 179 8.79 25.08 19.39
C MET A 179 8.84 24.98 17.87
N LEU A 180 10.03 25.07 17.29
CA LEU A 180 10.26 24.96 15.85
C LEU A 180 11.02 23.68 15.56
N GLU A 181 10.39 22.78 14.81
CA GLU A 181 10.98 21.52 14.35
C GLU A 181 11.12 21.56 12.83
N ALA A 182 12.26 21.11 12.30
CA ALA A 182 12.49 21.02 10.88
C ALA A 182 12.80 19.56 10.50
N HIS A 183 12.02 19.01 9.58
CA HIS A 183 12.26 17.71 8.98
C HIS A 183 12.75 17.90 7.55
N ALA A 184 14.02 17.59 7.30
CA ALA A 184 14.46 17.29 5.95
C ALA A 184 14.23 15.79 5.75
N ALA A 185 13.46 15.41 4.73
CA ALA A 185 13.43 14.01 4.31
C ALA A 185 14.87 13.61 3.98
N SER A 186 15.47 12.76 4.81
CA SER A 186 16.77 12.15 4.55
C SER A 186 16.58 11.19 3.39
N GLY A 187 16.93 11.62 2.19
CA GLY A 187 16.78 10.80 0.99
C GLY A 187 17.59 9.51 1.07
N LEU A 188 16.89 8.39 0.90
CA LEU A 188 17.26 7.30 0.01
C LEU A 188 15.93 6.66 -0.41
N THR A 189 15.37 7.17 -1.51
CA THR A 189 14.57 6.32 -2.39
C THR A 189 15.52 5.68 -3.40
N PRO A 190 15.96 4.45 -3.13
CA PRO A 190 16.08 3.41 -4.14
C PRO A 190 15.08 2.28 -3.87
#